data_AF-A0A158DGG3-F1
#
_entry.id   AF-A0A158DGG3-F1
#
_cell.length_a   1.000
_cell.length_b   1.000
_cell.length_c   1.000
_cell.angle_alpha   90.00
_cell.angle_beta   90.00
_cell.angle_gamma   90.00
#
_symmetry.space_group_name_H-M   'P 1'
#
loop_
_entity.id
_entity.type
_entity.pdbx_description
1 polymer ?
#
loop_
_entity_poly.entity_id
_entity_poly.type
_entity_poly.pdbx_seq_one_letter_code
_entity_poly.pdbx_strand_id
1 'polypeptide(L)' 'MAREDATFATFTGAGMVKRALVEHGFDYRKVTGFGGKRAMLVGRRAELLSVTAS' A
#
# COMPACT_ATOMS: atom_id res chain seq x y z
N MET A 1 4.68 14.20 4.82
CA MET A 1 3.60 13.42 4.17
C MET A 1 4.09 12.91 2.82
N ALA A 2 3.54 11.81 2.32
CA ALA A 2 3.90 11.26 1.00
C ALA A 2 3.30 12.09 -0.15
N ARG A 3 3.97 12.13 -1.31
CA ARG A 3 3.47 12.79 -2.54
C ARG A 3 2.25 12.07 -3.14
N GLU A 4 1.55 12.74 -4.05
CA GLU A 4 0.38 12.23 -4.78
C GLU A 4 0.63 10.91 -5.50
N ASP A 5 1.79 10.80 -6.12
CA ASP A 5 2.25 9.64 -6.90
C ASP A 5 3.10 8.66 -6.08
N ALA A 6 3.17 8.82 -4.76
CA ALA A 6 4.11 8.08 -3.94
C ALA A 6 3.85 6.57 -4.00
N THR A 7 4.92 5.80 -4.18
CA THR A 7 4.91 4.34 -4.10
C THR A 7 5.58 3.85 -2.81
N PHE A 8 5.24 2.64 -2.36
CA PHE A 8 5.96 1.99 -1.26
C PHE A 8 6.28 0.52 -1.59
N ALA A 9 7.29 -0.01 -0.90
CA ALA A 9 7.60 -1.43 -0.83
C ALA A 9 8.06 -1.79 0.59
N THR A 10 7.68 -2.97 1.09
CA THR A 10 8.16 -3.48 2.38
C THR A 10 8.29 -5.00 2.35
N PHE A 11 9.27 -5.54 3.08
CA PHE A 11 9.54 -6.98 3.12
C PHE A 11 8.48 -7.79 3.88
N THR A 12 7.63 -7.14 4.68
CA THR A 12 6.63 -7.81 5.51
C THR A 12 5.29 -7.92 4.80
N GLY A 13 4.64 -9.08 4.94
CA GLY A 13 3.26 -9.33 4.53
C GLY A 13 2.25 -9.27 5.69
N ALA A 14 2.63 -8.69 6.84
CA ALA A 14 1.84 -8.74 8.08
C ALA A 14 0.51 -7.98 7.95
N GLY A 15 -0.55 -8.56 8.51
CA GLY A 15 -1.90 -7.98 8.45
C GLY A 15 -2.04 -6.64 9.17
N MET A 16 -1.28 -6.39 10.24
CA MET A 16 -1.25 -5.07 10.90
C MET A 16 -0.69 -3.97 9.99
N VAL A 17 0.37 -4.26 9.25
CA VAL A 17 1.00 -3.31 8.34
C VAL A 17 0.09 -3.01 7.16
N LYS A 18 -0.54 -4.05 6.59
CA LYS A 18 -1.58 -3.88 5.57
C LYS A 18 -2.69 -2.94 6.03
N ARG A 19 -3.24 -3.15 7.23
CA ARG A 19 -4.34 -2.33 7.76
C ARG A 19 -3.93 -0.88 7.95
N ALA A 20 -2.78 -0.63 8.56
CA ALA A 20 -2.25 0.72 8.74
C ALA A 20 -2.01 1.44 7.39
N LEU A 21 -1.47 0.74 6.37
CA LEU A 21 -1.29 1.31 5.04
C LEU A 21 -2.62 1.77 4.42
N VAL A 22 -3.66 0.94 4.51
CA VAL A 22 -5.00 1.28 4.01
C VAL A 22 -5.62 2.44 4.79
N GLU A 23 -5.54 2.41 6.13
CA GLU A 23 -6.02 3.49 7.01
C GLU A 23 -5.34 4.84 6.71
N HIS A 24 -4.08 4.81 6.25
CA HIS A 24 -3.32 6.00 5.85
C HIS A 24 -3.42 6.33 4.34
N GLY A 25 -4.38 5.75 3.63
CA GLY A 25 -4.68 6.12 2.24
C GLY A 25 -3.71 5.53 1.22
N PHE A 26 -3.20 4.33 1.45
CA PHE A 26 -2.45 3.57 0.46
C PHE A 26 -3.22 2.34 -0.02
N ASP A 27 -3.23 2.14 -1.33
CA ASP A 27 -3.57 0.86 -1.92
C ASP A 27 -2.37 -0.07 -1.88
N TYR A 28 -2.63 -1.37 -1.73
CA TYR A 28 -1.59 -2.38 -1.65
C TYR A 28 -1.87 -3.58 -2.55
N ARG A 29 -0.80 -4.26 -2.94
CA ARG A 29 -0.82 -5.60 -3.53
C ARG A 29 0.13 -6.51 -2.76
N LYS A 30 -0.30 -7.75 -2.55
CA LYS A 30 0.57 -8.81 -2.05
C LYS A 30 1.36 -9.38 -3.23
N VAL A 31 2.68 -9.44 -3.12
CA VAL A 31 3.55 -10.04 -4.14
C VAL A 31 4.45 -11.09 -3.50
N THR A 32 4.97 -12.03 -4.28
CA THR A 32 5.93 -13.03 -3.81
C THR A 32 7.16 -12.34 -3.22
N GLY A 33 7.61 -12.79 -2.05
CA GLY A 33 8.80 -12.25 -1.42
C GLY A 33 10.08 -12.94 -1.92
N PHE A 34 11.21 -12.27 -1.70
CA PHE A 34 12.53 -12.81 -2.05
C PHE A 34 12.94 -13.98 -1.16
N GLY A 35 13.78 -14.89 -1.70
CA GLY A 35 14.43 -15.95 -0.92
C GLY A 35 13.45 -16.94 -0.27
N GLY A 36 12.37 -17.28 -0.97
CA GLY A 36 11.34 -18.20 -0.44
C GLY A 36 10.35 -17.56 0.54
N LYS A 37 10.44 -16.24 0.78
CA LYS A 37 9.41 -15.53 1.56
C LYS A 37 8.08 -15.58 0.82
N ARG A 38 7.05 -16.11 1.48
CA ARG A 38 5.71 -16.29 0.90
C ARG A 38 5.08 -15.00 0.38
N ALA A 39 5.30 -13.86 1.03
CA ALA A 39 4.69 -12.61 0.64
C ALA A 39 5.44 -11.37 1.16
N MET A 40 5.36 -10.30 0.37
CA MET A 40 5.72 -8.93 0.72
C MET A 40 4.63 -7.96 0.21
N LEU A 41 4.66 -6.70 0.63
CA LEU A 41 3.67 -5.70 0.22
C LEU A 41 4.34 -4.61 -0.62
N VAL A 42 3.65 -4.22 -1.70
CA VAL A 42 3.99 -3.07 -2.54
C VAL A 42 2.72 -2.29 -2.82
N GLY A 43 2.83 -1.00 -3.13
CA GLY A 43 1.64 -0.21 -3.39
C GLY A 43 1.93 1.24 -3.70
N ARG A 44 0.86 2.03 -3.72
CA ARG A 44 0.86 3.44 -4.10
C ARG A 44 -0.15 4.19 -3.24
N ARG A 45 0.03 5.50 -3.10
CA ARG A 45 -0.99 6.33 -2.47
C ARG A 45 -2.29 6.18 -3.26
N ALA A 46 -3.40 5.89 -2.59
CA ALA A 46 -4.69 5.77 -3.22
C ALA A 46 -5.08 7.16 -3.74
N GLU A 47 -5.57 7.23 -4.98
CA GLU A 47 -6.19 8.45 -5.45
C GLU A 47 -7.43 8.67 -4.58
N LEU A 48 -7.46 9.77 -3.84
CA LEU A 48 -8.74 10.30 -3.38
C LEU A 48 -9.49 10.64 -4.66
N LEU A 49 -10.43 9.78 -5.05
CA LEU A 49 -11.51 10.20 -5.93
C LEU A 49 -12.08 11.44 -5.24
N SER A 50 -11.74 12.60 -5.78
CA SER A 50 -12.45 13.82 -5.48
C SER A 50 -13.88 13.50 -5.87
N VAL A 51 -14.70 13.21 -4.87
CA VAL A 51 -16.15 13.29 -5.04
C VAL A 51 -16.38 14.76 -5.29
N THR A 52 -16.28 15.13 -6.56
CA THR A 52 -16.61 16.46 -7.03
C THR A 52 -18.06 16.65 -6.63
N ALA A 53 -18.25 17.51 -5.63
CA ALA A 53 -19.54 18.03 -5.28
C ALA A 53 -20.26 18.47 -6.56
N SER A 54 -21.48 18.01 -6.72
CA SER A 54 -22.50 18.58 -7.61
C SER A 54 -23.81 18.57 -6.84
#